data_AF-Q0W395-F1
#
_entry.id   AF-Q0W395-F1
#
_cell.length_a   1.000
_cell.length_b   1.000
_cell.length_c   1.000
_cell.angle_alpha   90.00
_cell.angle_beta   90.00
_cell.angle_gamma   90.00
#
_symmetry.space_group_name_H-M   'P 1'
#
loop_
_entity.id
_entity.type
_entity.pdbx_description
1 polymer ?
#
loop_
_entity_poly.entity_id
_entity_poly.type
_entity_poly.pdbx_seq_one_letter_code
_entity_poly.pdbx_strand_id
1 'polypeptide(L)'
;MNAIKAGISAGILGIVLIVAKLFTMMLLVKAFPVSEMGFIGLATTLLCYAVPGALAGIFASRHVMSTKESLLPGLIAGGIVTFVKILIAASIIFPVIGGEHGKDLVLPMLISILLQAPFTIVLCGLCSALAVFFTRELYWSIPAREQDPDPAALKTLYDELWKDATTLVIDMNRSIRVYLFGGVLMLICGLVILGMGLAGWQYLSPRGGAASDYVIVIGEIAGGLIQIIISPYLLYWYYKLKKRYSRLIQMEKTLGA
;
A
#
# COMPACT_ATOMS: atom_id res chain seq x y z
N MET A 1 18.31 3.93 -12.60
CA MET A 1 18.12 2.70 -13.41
C MET A 1 17.81 1.46 -12.57
N ASN A 2 18.44 1.26 -11.40
CA ASN A 2 18.26 0.02 -10.61
C ASN A 2 16.89 -0.12 -9.92
N ALA A 3 16.28 0.99 -9.48
CA ALA A 3 14.92 0.97 -8.91
C ALA A 3 13.84 0.52 -9.90
N ILE A 4 13.98 0.88 -11.18
CA ILE A 4 13.05 0.45 -12.24
C ILE A 4 13.14 -1.07 -12.42
N LYS A 5 14.35 -1.63 -12.47
CA LYS A 5 14.58 -3.09 -12.55
C LYS A 5 13.99 -3.82 -11.34
N ALA A 6 14.14 -3.26 -10.13
CA ALA A 6 13.54 -3.80 -8.91
C ALA A 6 12.00 -3.85 -9.01
N GLY A 7 11.38 -2.75 -9.46
CA GLY A 7 9.93 -2.69 -9.67
C GLY A 7 9.42 -3.68 -10.72
N ILE A 8 10.13 -3.82 -11.85
CA ILE A 8 9.77 -4.81 -12.89
C ILE A 8 9.88 -6.24 -12.35
N SER A 9 10.99 -6.57 -11.68
CA SER A 9 11.23 -7.91 -11.14
C SER A 9 10.17 -8.31 -10.11
N ALA A 10 9.82 -7.37 -9.22
CA ALA A 10 8.75 -7.56 -8.25
C ALA A 10 7.37 -7.66 -8.91
N GLY A 11 7.12 -6.88 -9.97
CA GLY A 11 5.91 -6.99 -10.78
C GLY A 11 5.74 -8.36 -11.42
N ILE A 12 6.82 -8.94 -11.98
CA ILE A 12 6.81 -10.30 -12.55
C ILE A 12 6.48 -11.35 -11.47
N LEU A 13 7.08 -11.26 -10.28
CA LEU A 13 6.71 -12.13 -9.16
C LEU A 13 5.25 -11.94 -8.74
N GLY A 14 4.72 -10.71 -8.80
CA GLY A 14 3.31 -10.44 -8.58
C GLY A 14 2.38 -11.08 -9.59
N ILE A 15 2.79 -11.19 -10.86
CA ILE A 15 2.04 -11.94 -11.87
C ILE A 15 1.94 -13.42 -11.48
N VAL A 16 3.04 -14.02 -11.04
CA VAL A 16 3.05 -15.42 -10.57
C VAL A 16 2.07 -15.61 -9.40
N LEU A 17 2.03 -14.66 -8.45
CA LEU A 17 1.08 -14.70 -7.34
C LEU A 17 -0.37 -14.55 -7.79
N ILE A 18 -0.67 -13.71 -8.80
CA ILE A 18 -2.02 -13.61 -9.36
C ILE A 18 -2.45 -14.93 -10.00
N VAL A 19 -1.57 -15.56 -10.79
CA VAL A 19 -1.87 -16.85 -11.43
C VAL A 19 -2.07 -17.93 -10.39
N ALA A 20 -1.20 -18.00 -9.37
CA ALA A 20 -1.32 -18.93 -8.26
C ALA A 20 -2.64 -18.71 -7.49
N LYS A 21 -3.03 -17.45 -7.24
CA LYS A 21 -4.31 -17.12 -6.63
C LYS A 21 -5.48 -17.62 -7.47
N LEU A 22 -5.49 -17.36 -8.79
CA LEU A 22 -6.57 -17.81 -9.67
C LEU A 22 -6.69 -19.33 -9.64
N PHE A 23 -5.57 -20.05 -9.73
CA PHE A 23 -5.54 -21.50 -9.63
C PHE A 23 -6.09 -21.99 -8.28
N THR A 24 -5.64 -21.38 -7.18
CA THR A 24 -6.11 -21.71 -5.83
C THR A 24 -7.61 -21.45 -5.70
N MET A 25 -8.12 -20.33 -6.23
CA MET A 25 -9.55 -20.02 -6.24
C MET A 25 -10.36 -21.07 -7.00
N MET A 26 -9.89 -21.53 -8.16
CA MET A 26 -10.58 -22.61 -8.90
C MET A 26 -10.67 -23.91 -8.10
N LEU A 27 -9.63 -24.24 -7.32
CA LEU A 27 -9.64 -25.42 -6.46
C LEU A 27 -10.59 -25.23 -5.27
N LEU A 28 -10.56 -24.05 -4.65
CA LEU A 28 -11.37 -23.73 -3.47
C LEU A 28 -12.87 -23.61 -3.78
N VAL A 29 -13.25 -23.18 -4.99
CA VAL A 29 -14.67 -23.15 -5.43
C VAL A 29 -15.35 -24.50 -5.28
N LYS A 30 -14.61 -25.60 -5.41
CA LYS A 30 -15.16 -26.96 -5.23
C LYS A 30 -15.23 -27.40 -3.77
N ALA A 31 -14.43 -26.78 -2.90
CA ALA A 31 -14.23 -27.23 -1.52
C ALA A 31 -14.98 -26.37 -0.49
N PHE A 32 -15.32 -25.13 -0.82
CA PHE A 32 -15.89 -24.17 0.12
C PHE A 32 -17.20 -23.56 -0.38
N PRO A 33 -18.14 -23.26 0.54
CA PRO A 33 -19.35 -22.53 0.20
C PRO A 33 -19.02 -21.10 -0.27
N VAL A 34 -19.85 -20.55 -1.16
CA VAL A 34 -19.66 -19.23 -1.79
C VAL A 34 -19.50 -18.11 -0.75
N SER A 35 -20.16 -18.22 0.41
CA SER A 35 -20.06 -17.28 1.53
C SER A 35 -18.65 -17.16 2.11
N GLU A 36 -17.86 -18.23 2.12
CA GLU A 36 -16.48 -18.22 2.65
C GLU A 36 -15.47 -17.78 1.59
N MET A 37 -15.84 -17.90 0.30
CA MET A 37 -14.98 -17.46 -0.80
C MET A 37 -14.77 -15.95 -0.83
N GLY A 38 -15.69 -15.14 -0.28
CA GLY A 38 -15.53 -13.69 -0.19
C GLY A 38 -14.31 -13.29 0.63
N PHE A 39 -14.16 -13.87 1.83
CA PHE A 39 -13.04 -13.56 2.74
C PHE A 39 -11.70 -14.06 2.19
N ILE A 40 -11.65 -15.31 1.72
CA ILE A 40 -10.44 -15.88 1.11
C ILE A 40 -10.06 -15.10 -0.16
N GLY A 41 -11.07 -14.68 -0.93
CA GLY A 41 -10.95 -13.81 -2.09
C GLY A 41 -10.28 -12.49 -1.74
N LEU A 42 -10.75 -11.81 -0.72
CA LEU A 42 -10.19 -10.54 -0.25
C LEU A 42 -8.76 -10.70 0.27
N ALA A 43 -8.50 -11.68 1.13
CA ALA A 43 -7.20 -11.91 1.76
C ALA A 43 -6.11 -12.24 0.71
N THR A 44 -6.41 -13.15 -0.21
CA THR A 44 -5.49 -13.49 -1.31
C THR A 44 -5.29 -12.32 -2.27
N THR A 45 -6.33 -11.49 -2.50
CA THR A 45 -6.21 -10.24 -3.27
C THR A 45 -5.21 -9.28 -2.63
N LEU A 46 -5.32 -9.06 -1.32
CA LEU A 46 -4.40 -8.24 -0.55
C LEU A 46 -2.97 -8.75 -0.64
N LEU A 47 -2.75 -10.06 -0.50
CA LEU A 47 -1.42 -10.67 -0.62
C LEU A 47 -0.81 -10.51 -2.01
N CYS A 48 -1.60 -10.68 -3.08
CA CYS A 48 -1.14 -10.46 -4.45
C CYS A 48 -0.67 -9.03 -4.73
N TYR A 49 -0.98 -8.07 -3.86
CA TYR A 49 -0.60 -6.65 -4.02
C TYR A 49 0.44 -6.22 -2.99
N ALA A 50 0.25 -6.61 -1.73
CA ALA A 50 1.20 -6.28 -0.67
C ALA A 50 2.56 -6.94 -0.89
N VAL A 51 2.60 -8.20 -1.33
CA VAL A 51 3.86 -8.95 -1.51
C VAL A 51 4.71 -8.37 -2.65
N PRO A 52 4.18 -8.10 -3.86
CA PRO A 52 4.97 -7.43 -4.90
C PRO A 52 5.45 -6.05 -4.49
N GLY A 53 4.63 -5.27 -3.79
CA GLY A 53 5.05 -4.00 -3.23
C GLY A 53 6.23 -4.15 -2.26
N ALA A 54 6.10 -5.04 -1.28
CA ALA A 54 7.16 -5.29 -0.29
C ALA A 54 8.46 -5.79 -0.96
N LEU A 55 8.37 -6.73 -1.91
CA LEU A 55 9.53 -7.22 -2.66
C LEU A 55 10.18 -6.11 -3.49
N ALA A 56 9.39 -5.25 -4.12
CA ALA A 56 9.91 -4.09 -4.85
C ALA A 56 10.72 -3.18 -3.93
N GLY A 57 10.25 -2.98 -2.70
CA GLY A 57 10.97 -2.24 -1.67
C GLY A 57 12.25 -2.94 -1.22
N ILE A 58 12.20 -4.24 -0.92
CA ILE A 58 13.38 -5.03 -0.52
C ILE A 58 14.47 -4.97 -1.60
N PHE A 59 14.11 -5.18 -2.87
CA PHE A 59 15.07 -5.13 -3.97
C PHE A 59 15.61 -3.72 -4.23
N ALA A 60 14.78 -2.69 -4.02
CA ALA A 60 15.18 -1.31 -4.20
C ALA A 60 16.00 -0.74 -3.02
N SER A 61 15.89 -1.33 -1.83
CA SER A 61 16.51 -0.83 -0.58
C SER A 61 18.02 -0.59 -0.70
N ARG A 62 18.72 -1.39 -1.50
CA ARG A 62 20.17 -1.28 -1.75
C ARG A 62 20.57 -0.08 -2.61
N HIS A 63 19.61 0.56 -3.27
CA HIS A 63 19.86 1.56 -4.32
C HIS A 63 19.09 2.86 -4.12
N VAL A 64 18.19 2.90 -3.14
CA VAL A 64 17.28 4.01 -2.94
C VAL A 64 17.58 4.66 -1.60
N MET A 65 17.99 5.93 -1.66
CA MET A 65 18.32 6.73 -0.47
C MET A 65 17.07 7.36 0.16
N SER A 66 15.94 7.30 -0.55
CA SER A 66 14.83 8.23 -0.35
C SER A 66 13.48 7.51 -0.47
N THR A 67 12.60 7.59 0.53
CA THR A 67 11.24 7.01 0.53
C THR A 67 10.34 7.43 -0.65
N LYS A 68 10.67 8.52 -1.35
CA LYS A 68 9.99 9.01 -2.56
C LYS A 68 10.45 8.21 -3.77
N GLU A 69 11.76 7.97 -3.84
CA GLU A 69 12.35 7.07 -4.83
C GLU A 69 11.94 5.61 -4.57
N SER A 70 11.60 5.23 -3.33
CA SER A 70 11.14 3.87 -3.00
C SER A 70 9.67 3.65 -3.33
N LEU A 71 8.89 4.72 -3.54
CA LEU A 71 7.52 4.60 -4.07
C LEU A 71 7.56 4.12 -5.52
N LEU A 72 8.48 4.65 -6.33
CA LEU A 72 8.59 4.35 -7.76
C LEU A 72 8.64 2.83 -8.08
N PRO A 73 9.52 2.00 -7.47
CA PRO A 73 9.54 0.56 -7.73
C PRO A 73 8.23 -0.13 -7.34
N GLY A 74 7.61 0.26 -6.22
CA GLY A 74 6.32 -0.27 -5.81
C GLY A 74 5.17 0.14 -6.74
N LEU A 75 5.15 1.37 -7.22
CA LEU A 75 4.18 1.85 -8.21
C LEU A 75 4.33 1.11 -9.54
N ILE A 76 5.56 0.86 -10.00
CA ILE A 76 5.84 0.06 -11.21
C ILE A 76 5.33 -1.37 -11.02
N ALA A 77 5.66 -2.01 -9.89
CA ALA A 77 5.20 -3.36 -9.58
C ALA A 77 3.67 -3.43 -9.55
N GLY A 78 3.02 -2.48 -8.87
CA GLY A 78 1.55 -2.38 -8.82
C GLY A 78 0.91 -2.10 -10.17
N GLY A 79 1.55 -1.32 -11.03
CA GLY A 79 1.12 -1.06 -12.40
C GLY A 79 1.12 -2.33 -13.24
N ILE A 80 2.20 -3.11 -13.19
CA ILE A 80 2.33 -4.38 -13.91
C ILE A 80 1.26 -5.39 -13.45
N VAL A 81 1.14 -5.56 -12.13
CA VAL A 81 0.17 -6.48 -11.51
C VAL A 81 -1.27 -6.10 -11.86
N THR A 82 -1.60 -4.81 -11.82
CA THR A 82 -2.91 -4.28 -12.20
C THR A 82 -3.19 -4.49 -13.68
N PHE A 83 -2.23 -4.19 -14.55
CA PHE A 83 -2.38 -4.34 -16.00
C PHE A 83 -2.66 -5.81 -16.38
N VAL A 84 -1.92 -6.75 -15.83
CA VAL A 84 -2.14 -8.19 -16.08
C VAL A 84 -3.49 -8.65 -15.54
N LYS A 85 -3.92 -8.17 -14.37
CA LYS A 85 -5.27 -8.46 -13.87
C LYS A 85 -6.36 -7.98 -14.82
N ILE A 86 -6.21 -6.78 -15.39
CA ILE A 86 -7.16 -6.24 -16.38
C ILE A 86 -7.17 -7.12 -17.64
N LEU A 87 -6.00 -7.55 -18.13
CA LEU A 87 -5.92 -8.45 -19.29
C LEU A 87 -6.59 -9.79 -19.03
N ILE A 88 -6.35 -10.41 -17.87
CA ILE A 88 -6.98 -11.68 -17.49
C ILE A 88 -8.50 -11.49 -17.41
N ALA A 89 -8.96 -10.45 -16.73
CA ALA A 89 -10.39 -10.16 -16.63
C ALA A 89 -11.02 -9.94 -18.01
N ALA A 90 -10.38 -9.16 -18.88
CA ALA A 90 -10.84 -8.96 -20.26
C ALA A 90 -10.93 -10.29 -21.01
N SER A 91 -9.94 -11.18 -20.88
CA SER A 91 -9.95 -12.48 -21.55
C SER A 91 -11.08 -13.41 -21.08
N ILE A 92 -11.51 -13.30 -19.82
CA ILE A 92 -12.61 -14.08 -19.25
C ILE A 92 -13.97 -13.44 -19.57
N ILE A 93 -14.03 -12.11 -19.59
CA ILE A 93 -15.25 -11.33 -19.78
C ILE A 93 -15.68 -11.31 -21.26
N PHE A 94 -14.74 -11.17 -22.20
CA PHE A 94 -15.03 -11.01 -23.63
C PHE A 94 -15.87 -12.17 -24.22
N PRO A 95 -15.64 -13.46 -23.87
CA PRO A 95 -16.48 -14.57 -24.30
C PRO A 95 -17.90 -14.55 -23.70
N VAL A 96 -18.08 -13.95 -22.52
CA VAL A 96 -19.34 -13.95 -21.76
C VAL A 96 -20.31 -12.86 -22.24
N ILE A 97 -19.78 -11.76 -22.81
CA ILE A 97 -20.57 -10.63 -23.33
C ILE A 97 -21.51 -11.04 -24.48
N GLY A 98 -21.25 -12.16 -25.16
CA GLY A 98 -22.10 -12.68 -26.23
C GLY A 98 -23.43 -13.29 -25.77
N GLY A 99 -23.63 -13.55 -24.48
CA GLY A 99 -24.87 -14.13 -23.94
C GLY A 99 -25.88 -13.07 -23.45
N GLU A 100 -27.19 -13.35 -23.58
CA GLU A 100 -28.28 -12.44 -23.19
C GLU A 100 -28.22 -11.99 -21.71
N HIS A 101 -27.62 -12.78 -20.81
CA HIS A 101 -27.42 -12.44 -19.40
C HIS A 101 -26.03 -11.89 -19.06
N GLY A 102 -25.14 -11.75 -20.05
CA GLY A 102 -23.74 -11.35 -19.82
C GLY A 102 -23.61 -9.90 -19.35
N LYS A 103 -24.49 -9.00 -19.81
CA LYS A 103 -24.35 -7.55 -19.58
C LYS A 103 -24.54 -7.15 -18.11
N ASP A 104 -25.48 -7.80 -17.42
CA ASP A 104 -25.81 -7.48 -16.02
C ASP A 104 -24.72 -7.92 -15.04
N LEU A 105 -23.93 -8.94 -15.38
CA LEU A 105 -22.82 -9.43 -14.56
C LEU A 105 -21.48 -8.79 -14.93
N VAL A 106 -21.27 -8.52 -16.23
CA VAL A 106 -19.99 -8.03 -16.74
C VAL A 106 -19.72 -6.59 -16.34
N LEU A 107 -20.73 -5.71 -16.39
CA LEU A 107 -20.54 -4.29 -16.12
C LEU A 107 -20.12 -4.02 -14.65
N PRO A 108 -20.76 -4.60 -13.62
CA PRO A 108 -20.31 -4.46 -12.23
C PRO A 108 -18.90 -5.01 -12.00
N MET A 109 -18.55 -6.12 -12.65
CA MET A 109 -17.23 -6.74 -12.53
C MET A 109 -16.13 -5.84 -13.12
N LEU A 110 -16.37 -5.27 -14.30
CA LEU A 110 -15.47 -4.31 -14.94
C LEU A 110 -15.29 -3.05 -14.08
N ILE A 111 -16.39 -2.49 -13.56
CA ILE A 111 -16.35 -1.32 -12.67
C ILE A 111 -15.54 -1.65 -11.42
N SER A 112 -15.77 -2.81 -10.79
CA SER A 112 -15.01 -3.24 -9.61
C SER A 112 -13.52 -3.37 -9.90
N ILE A 113 -13.13 -3.91 -11.05
CA ILE A 113 -11.72 -4.08 -11.42
C ILE A 113 -11.06 -2.71 -11.66
N LEU A 114 -11.75 -1.81 -12.37
CA LEU A 114 -11.27 -0.47 -12.63
C LEU A 114 -11.16 0.37 -11.36
N LEU A 115 -12.09 0.22 -10.40
CA LEU A 115 -12.00 0.89 -9.10
C LEU A 115 -10.82 0.37 -8.26
N GLN A 116 -10.53 -0.92 -8.34
CA GLN A 116 -9.45 -1.56 -7.58
C GLN A 116 -8.05 -1.28 -8.15
N ALA A 117 -7.95 -0.94 -9.44
CA ALA A 117 -6.69 -0.64 -10.14
C ALA A 117 -5.85 0.46 -9.45
N PRO A 118 -6.36 1.68 -9.21
CA PRO A 118 -5.57 2.72 -8.55
C PRO A 118 -5.21 2.34 -7.12
N PHE A 119 -6.11 1.68 -6.39
CA PHE A 119 -5.86 1.22 -5.02
C PHE A 119 -4.70 0.22 -4.98
N THR A 120 -4.67 -0.72 -5.91
CA THR A 120 -3.61 -1.74 -6.04
C THR A 120 -2.25 -1.08 -6.28
N ILE A 121 -2.19 -0.12 -7.20
CA ILE A 121 -0.96 0.60 -7.54
C ILE A 121 -0.43 1.35 -6.31
N VAL A 122 -1.31 2.07 -5.61
CA VAL A 122 -0.95 2.83 -4.40
C VAL A 122 -0.51 1.91 -3.26
N LEU A 123 -1.20 0.79 -3.05
CA LEU A 123 -0.87 -0.19 -2.02
C LEU A 123 0.51 -0.82 -2.26
N CYS A 124 0.84 -1.20 -3.50
CA CYS A 124 2.17 -1.69 -3.84
C CYS A 124 3.25 -0.62 -3.58
N GLY A 125 2.98 0.64 -3.93
CA GLY A 125 3.85 1.78 -3.63
C GLY A 125 4.12 1.92 -2.13
N LEU A 126 3.08 1.86 -1.31
CA LEU A 126 3.15 1.95 0.15
C LEU A 126 3.94 0.80 0.77
N CYS A 127 3.64 -0.45 0.38
CA CYS A 127 4.38 -1.62 0.88
C CYS A 127 5.86 -1.56 0.50
N SER A 128 6.19 -1.04 -0.68
CA SER A 128 7.58 -0.80 -1.10
C SER A 128 8.28 0.22 -0.21
N ALA A 129 7.62 1.35 0.08
CA ALA A 129 8.16 2.36 0.98
C ALA A 129 8.39 1.85 2.41
N LEU A 130 7.42 1.09 2.94
CA LEU A 130 7.55 0.46 4.26
C LEU A 130 8.69 -0.56 4.30
N ALA A 131 8.80 -1.41 3.28
CA ALA A 131 9.86 -2.42 3.22
C ALA A 131 11.25 -1.78 3.17
N VAL A 132 11.43 -0.68 2.44
CA VAL A 132 12.70 0.09 2.44
C VAL A 132 12.98 0.70 3.82
N PHE A 133 11.96 1.21 4.50
CA PHE A 133 12.10 1.77 5.84
C PHE A 133 12.61 0.72 6.85
N PHE A 134 11.93 -0.43 6.94
CA PHE A 134 12.30 -1.50 7.87
C PHE A 134 13.65 -2.13 7.55
N THR A 135 13.95 -2.37 6.28
CA THR A 135 15.25 -2.94 5.89
C THR A 135 16.39 -1.99 6.22
N ARG A 136 16.20 -0.68 6.07
CA ARG A 136 17.22 0.32 6.43
C ARG A 136 17.47 0.33 7.93
N GLU A 137 16.44 0.31 8.76
CA GLU A 137 16.59 0.32 10.22
C GLU A 137 17.38 -0.90 10.73
N LEU A 138 17.24 -2.05 10.06
CA LEU A 138 18.01 -3.26 10.33
C LEU A 138 19.51 -3.16 9.96
N TYR A 139 19.85 -2.33 8.95
CA TYR A 139 21.24 -2.14 8.52
C TYR A 139 22.03 -1.16 9.40
N TRP A 140 21.33 -0.20 10.02
CA TRP A 140 21.96 0.83 10.86
C TRP A 140 22.20 0.40 12.31
N SER A 141 21.71 -0.78 12.72
CA SER A 141 21.90 -1.30 14.08
C SER A 141 23.24 -2.04 14.30
N ILE A 142 24.20 -1.94 13.37
CA ILE A 142 25.53 -2.54 13.52
C ILE A 142 26.44 -1.53 14.25
N PRO A 143 26.88 -1.79 15.49
CA PRO A 143 27.69 -0.83 16.25
C PRO A 143 29.06 -0.65 15.59
N ALA A 144 29.45 0.61 15.37
CA ALA A 144 30.80 0.98 14.97
C ALA A 144 31.77 0.70 16.13
N ARG A 145 32.91 0.07 15.83
CA ARG A 145 33.99 -0.20 16.82
C ARG A 145 34.60 1.12 17.30
N GLU A 146 34.70 1.26 18.61
CA GLU A 146 35.44 2.33 19.28
C GLU A 146 36.93 2.30 18.90
N GLN A 147 37.43 3.45 18.45
CA GLN A 147 38.85 3.77 18.35
C GLN A 147 39.07 5.16 18.94
N ASP A 148 40.09 5.29 19.79
CA ASP A 148 40.37 6.47 20.60
C ASP A 148 40.62 7.74 19.74
N PRO A 149 40.18 8.93 20.20
CA PRO A 149 40.04 10.07 19.33
C PRO A 149 41.33 10.90 19.19
N ASP A 150 41.78 11.02 17.94
CA ASP A 150 42.68 12.08 17.47
C ASP A 150 41.90 13.42 17.41
N PRO A 151 42.43 14.57 17.86
CA PRO A 151 41.76 15.88 17.73
C PRO A 151 41.38 16.25 16.29
N ALA A 152 42.12 15.79 15.28
CA ALA A 152 41.70 15.92 13.88
C ALA A 152 40.47 15.05 13.58
N ALA A 153 40.40 13.85 14.18
CA ALA A 153 39.24 12.97 14.12
C ALA A 153 38.01 13.56 14.85
N LEU A 154 38.20 14.41 15.85
CA LEU A 154 37.11 15.07 16.57
C LEU A 154 36.38 16.12 15.71
N LYS A 155 37.12 16.83 14.85
CA LYS A 155 36.52 17.78 13.90
C LYS A 155 35.73 17.04 12.82
N THR A 156 36.28 15.96 12.25
CA THR A 156 35.54 15.10 11.32
C THR A 156 34.33 14.48 11.98
N LEU A 157 34.43 14.02 13.23
CA LEU A 157 33.29 13.51 14.00
C LEU A 157 32.20 14.58 14.18
N TYR A 158 32.59 15.83 14.46
CA TYR A 158 31.64 16.94 14.56
C TYR A 158 30.95 17.23 13.22
N ASP A 159 31.70 17.25 12.12
CA ASP A 159 31.16 17.46 10.77
C ASP A 159 30.23 16.30 10.35
N GLU A 160 30.57 15.06 10.73
CA GLU A 160 29.72 13.87 10.53
C GLU A 160 28.44 13.94 11.37
N LEU A 161 28.56 14.28 12.65
CA LEU A 161 27.40 14.48 13.54
C LEU A 161 26.48 15.59 13.04
N TRP A 162 27.04 16.67 12.52
CA TRP A 162 26.27 17.75 11.91
C TRP A 162 25.51 17.28 10.66
N LYS A 163 26.19 16.50 9.80
CA LYS A 163 25.58 15.91 8.61
C LYS A 163 24.48 14.90 8.95
N ASP A 164 24.69 14.08 9.96
CA ASP A 164 23.71 13.12 10.46
C ASP A 164 22.50 13.81 11.09
N ALA A 165 22.73 14.84 11.92
CA ALA A 165 21.65 15.65 12.48
C ALA A 165 20.81 16.30 11.38
N THR A 166 21.43 16.83 10.34
CA THR A 166 20.74 17.42 9.18
C THR A 166 19.91 16.36 8.44
N THR A 167 20.48 15.17 8.22
CA THR A 167 19.80 14.04 7.60
C THR A 167 18.60 13.58 8.43
N LEU A 168 18.73 13.55 9.75
CA LEU A 168 17.67 13.18 10.68
C LEU A 168 16.51 14.17 10.64
N VAL A 169 16.79 15.48 10.51
CA VAL A 169 15.74 16.50 10.32
C VAL A 169 14.97 16.29 9.02
N ILE A 170 15.66 15.97 7.93
CA ILE A 170 15.04 15.67 6.63
C ILE A 170 14.15 14.42 6.72
N ASP A 171 14.67 13.33 7.31
CA ASP A 171 13.93 12.08 7.51
C ASP A 171 12.75 12.25 8.47
N MET A 172 12.86 13.13 9.47
CA MET A 172 11.75 13.50 10.36
C MET A 172 10.66 14.30 9.62
N ASN A 173 11.03 15.30 8.81
CA ASN A 173 10.07 16.04 7.99
C ASN A 173 9.33 15.11 7.00
N ARG A 174 10.02 14.06 6.55
CA ARG A 174 9.43 13.02 5.71
C ARG A 174 8.48 12.11 6.47
N SER A 175 8.84 11.63 7.65
CA SER A 175 7.96 10.77 8.46
C SER A 175 6.68 11.51 8.88
N ILE A 176 6.77 12.83 9.13
CA ILE A 176 5.59 13.68 9.38
C ILE A 176 4.63 13.65 8.19
N ARG A 177 5.12 13.68 6.93
CA ARG A 177 4.27 13.59 5.74
C ARG A 177 3.56 12.24 5.58
N VAL A 178 4.07 11.16 6.18
CA VAL A 178 3.41 9.85 6.19
C VAL A 178 2.08 9.92 6.95
N TYR A 179 2.00 10.67 8.04
CA TYR A 179 0.74 10.88 8.78
C TYR A 179 -0.31 11.61 7.94
N LEU A 180 0.10 12.63 7.17
CA LEU A 180 -0.79 13.32 6.25
C LEU A 180 -1.33 12.35 5.18
N PHE A 181 -0.42 11.62 4.53
CA PHE A 181 -0.79 10.70 3.45
C PHE A 181 -1.65 9.54 3.96
N GLY A 182 -1.23 8.89 5.04
CA GLY A 182 -1.97 7.80 5.68
C GLY A 182 -3.34 8.25 6.18
N GLY A 183 -3.42 9.46 6.77
CA GLY A 183 -4.70 10.07 7.16
C GLY A 183 -5.64 10.27 5.96
N VAL A 184 -5.20 10.98 4.92
CA VAL A 184 -6.04 11.21 3.72
C VAL A 184 -6.44 9.89 3.05
N LEU A 185 -5.51 8.95 2.93
CA LEU A 185 -5.78 7.66 2.28
C LEU A 185 -6.76 6.81 3.09
N MET A 186 -6.60 6.72 4.41
CA MET A 186 -7.58 6.06 5.29
C MET A 186 -8.96 6.71 5.20
N LEU A 187 -9.04 8.04 5.00
CA LEU A 187 -10.32 8.71 4.82
C LEU A 187 -11.02 8.23 3.54
N ILE A 188 -10.29 8.26 2.42
CA ILE A 188 -10.81 7.88 1.11
C ILE A 188 -11.21 6.41 1.13
N CYS A 189 -10.35 5.52 1.63
CA CYS A 189 -10.64 4.10 1.75
C CYS A 189 -11.82 3.83 2.68
N GLY A 190 -11.88 4.53 3.81
CA GLY A 190 -12.98 4.40 4.77
C GLY A 190 -14.33 4.80 4.16
N LEU A 191 -14.37 5.92 3.41
CA LEU A 191 -15.57 6.36 2.70
C LEU A 191 -16.00 5.37 1.60
N VAL A 192 -15.05 4.80 0.85
CA VAL A 192 -15.34 3.80 -0.19
C VAL A 192 -15.89 2.51 0.42
N ILE A 193 -15.23 1.99 1.46
CA ILE A 193 -15.68 0.77 2.16
C ILE A 193 -17.07 1.00 2.78
N LEU A 194 -17.28 2.16 3.41
CA LEU A 194 -18.59 2.51 3.96
C LEU A 194 -19.66 2.59 2.86
N GLY A 195 -19.35 3.19 1.72
CA GLY A 195 -20.24 3.26 0.57
C GLY A 195 -20.62 1.88 0.01
N MET A 196 -19.65 0.96 -0.10
CA MET A 196 -19.90 -0.42 -0.51
C MET A 196 -20.78 -1.17 0.50
N GLY A 197 -20.49 -1.04 1.79
CA GLY A 197 -21.31 -1.65 2.85
C GLY A 197 -22.76 -1.12 2.83
N LEU A 198 -22.95 0.19 2.69
CA LEU A 198 -24.30 0.79 2.58
C LEU A 198 -25.04 0.31 1.32
N ALA A 199 -24.36 0.22 0.18
CA ALA A 199 -24.95 -0.33 -1.04
C ALA A 199 -25.31 -1.81 -0.89
N GLY A 200 -24.44 -2.61 -0.27
CA GLY A 200 -24.70 -4.01 0.07
C GLY A 200 -25.91 -4.17 1.00
N TRP A 201 -26.03 -3.29 2.00
CA TRP A 201 -27.19 -3.26 2.90
C TRP A 201 -28.50 -2.98 2.16
N GLN A 202 -28.51 -1.99 1.28
CA GLN A 202 -29.67 -1.67 0.44
C GLN A 202 -30.04 -2.81 -0.51
N TYR A 203 -29.05 -3.57 -0.99
CA TYR A 203 -29.28 -4.72 -1.86
C TYR A 203 -29.87 -5.92 -1.12
N LEU A 204 -29.40 -6.21 0.09
CA LEU A 204 -29.80 -7.38 0.89
C LEU A 204 -31.11 -7.18 1.65
N SER A 205 -31.38 -5.96 2.12
CA SER A 205 -32.58 -5.64 2.92
C SER A 205 -33.90 -6.06 2.27
N PRO A 206 -34.14 -5.83 0.96
CA PRO A 206 -35.39 -6.21 0.30
C PRO A 206 -35.45 -7.68 -0.13
N ARG A 207 -34.30 -8.35 -0.28
CA ARG A 207 -34.21 -9.67 -0.93
C ARG A 207 -34.08 -10.83 0.05
N GLY A 208 -33.72 -10.56 1.30
CA GLY A 208 -33.40 -11.58 2.29
C GLY A 208 -32.06 -12.24 1.96
N GLY A 209 -30.99 -11.77 2.62
CA GLY A 209 -29.66 -12.34 2.49
C GLY A 209 -29.44 -13.56 3.39
N ALA A 210 -28.39 -14.34 3.11
CA ALA A 210 -27.90 -15.30 4.09
C ALA A 210 -27.30 -14.55 5.30
N ALA A 211 -27.31 -15.16 6.48
CA ALA A 211 -26.74 -14.55 7.69
C ALA A 211 -25.27 -14.12 7.51
N SER A 212 -24.50 -14.86 6.71
CA SER A 212 -23.11 -14.53 6.34
C SER A 212 -23.00 -13.20 5.59
N ASP A 213 -23.96 -12.88 4.72
CA ASP A 213 -23.91 -11.67 3.89
C ASP A 213 -24.13 -10.42 4.74
N TYR A 214 -25.02 -10.51 5.73
CA TYR A 214 -25.22 -9.46 6.71
C TYR A 214 -23.98 -9.23 7.57
N VAL A 215 -23.28 -10.29 7.99
CA VAL A 215 -22.04 -10.17 8.76
C VAL A 215 -20.95 -9.44 7.97
N ILE A 216 -20.80 -9.76 6.68
CA ILE A 216 -19.84 -9.08 5.79
C ILE A 216 -20.19 -7.59 5.68
N VAL A 217 -21.45 -7.27 5.38
CA VAL A 217 -21.90 -5.88 5.21
C VAL A 217 -21.75 -5.07 6.52
N ILE A 218 -22.08 -5.65 7.67
CA ILE A 218 -21.87 -5.01 8.98
C ILE A 218 -20.38 -4.78 9.21
N GLY A 219 -19.53 -5.76 8.88
CA GLY A 219 -18.08 -5.65 8.97
C GLY A 219 -17.50 -4.55 8.09
N GLU A 220 -17.98 -4.41 6.86
CA GLU A 220 -17.59 -3.32 5.95
C GLU A 220 -18.01 -1.96 6.50
N ILE A 221 -19.26 -1.80 6.95
CA ILE A 221 -19.73 -0.55 7.55
C ILE A 221 -18.89 -0.18 8.78
N ALA A 222 -18.68 -1.13 9.70
CA ALA A 222 -17.88 -0.90 10.90
C ALA A 222 -16.43 -0.55 10.56
N GLY A 223 -15.79 -1.29 9.66
CA GLY A 223 -14.43 -1.03 9.20
C GLY A 223 -14.28 0.33 8.52
N GLY A 224 -15.24 0.71 7.67
CA GLY A 224 -15.30 2.02 7.03
C GLY A 224 -15.41 3.16 8.05
N LEU A 225 -16.30 3.02 9.05
CA LEU A 225 -16.46 4.00 10.13
C LEU A 225 -15.18 4.15 10.96
N ILE A 226 -14.54 3.05 11.35
CA ILE A 226 -13.28 3.08 12.10
C ILE A 226 -12.20 3.84 11.30
N GLN A 227 -12.07 3.57 10.00
CA GLN A 227 -11.10 4.27 9.15
C GLN A 227 -11.41 5.77 9.03
N ILE A 228 -12.69 6.13 8.91
CA ILE A 228 -13.13 7.54 8.88
C ILE A 228 -12.84 8.25 10.21
N ILE A 229 -12.91 7.57 11.36
CA ILE A 229 -12.62 8.14 12.68
C ILE A 229 -11.11 8.27 12.92
N ILE A 230 -10.33 7.24 12.55
CA ILE A 230 -8.87 7.23 12.73
C ILE A 230 -8.18 8.25 11.81
N SER A 231 -8.74 8.51 10.63
CA SER A 231 -8.15 9.43 9.66
C SER A 231 -7.96 10.88 10.20
N PRO A 232 -9.00 11.56 10.73
CA PRO A 232 -8.85 12.86 11.39
C PRO A 232 -7.82 12.85 12.51
N TYR A 233 -7.70 11.74 13.25
CA TYR A 233 -6.70 11.59 14.31
C TYR A 233 -5.28 11.59 13.73
N LEU A 234 -5.01 10.87 12.64
CA LEU A 234 -3.72 10.91 11.94
C LEU A 234 -3.41 12.31 11.38
N LEU A 235 -4.41 12.98 10.80
CA LEU A 235 -4.26 14.35 10.30
C LEU A 235 -3.95 15.34 11.44
N TYR A 236 -4.62 15.20 12.58
CA TYR A 236 -4.32 15.98 13.79
C TYR A 236 -2.86 15.80 14.22
N TRP A 237 -2.36 14.56 14.26
CA TRP A 237 -0.96 14.29 14.58
C TRP A 237 0.02 14.91 13.58
N TYR A 238 -0.29 14.87 12.29
CA TYR A 238 0.49 15.58 11.27
C TYR A 238 0.61 17.07 11.61
N TYR A 239 -0.50 17.77 11.86
CA TYR A 239 -0.48 19.20 12.19
C TYR A 239 0.27 19.47 13.50
N LYS A 240 0.06 18.64 14.53
CA LYS A 240 0.73 18.75 15.83
C LYS A 240 2.25 18.60 15.69
N LEU A 241 2.72 17.58 14.97
CA LEU A 241 4.15 17.34 14.75
C LEU A 241 4.76 18.44 13.87
N LYS A 242 4.08 18.84 12.79
CA LYS A 242 4.53 19.95 11.94
C LYS A 242 4.69 21.26 12.73
N LYS A 243 3.78 21.55 13.67
CA LYS A 243 3.89 22.72 14.55
C LYS A 243 5.08 22.57 15.51
N ARG A 244 5.22 21.42 16.19
CA ARG A 244 6.29 21.15 17.16
C ARG A 244 7.68 21.29 16.53
N TYR A 245 7.84 20.81 15.30
CA TYR A 245 9.12 20.81 14.59
C TYR A 245 9.28 21.94 13.57
N SER A 246 8.41 22.96 13.62
CA SER A 246 8.41 24.07 12.66
C SER A 246 9.75 24.82 12.59
N ARG A 247 10.44 25.00 13.74
CA ARG A 247 11.77 25.63 13.79
C ARG A 247 12.84 24.78 13.10
N LEU A 248 12.85 23.47 13.31
CA LEU A 248 13.77 22.54 12.63
C LEU A 248 13.52 22.49 11.12
N ILE A 249 12.25 22.53 10.70
CA ILE A 249 11.87 22.61 9.29
C ILE A 249 12.28 23.96 8.66
N GLN A 250 12.24 25.05 9.42
CA GLN A 250 12.77 26.34 8.96
C GLN A 250 14.28 26.30 8.80
N MET A 251 15.00 25.67 9.74
CA MET A 251 16.44 25.47 9.65
C MET A 251 16.84 24.63 8.43
N GLU A 252 16.09 23.55 8.10
CA GLU A 252 16.29 22.78 6.86
C GLU A 252 16.23 23.70 5.62
N LYS A 253 15.27 24.63 5.58
CA LYS A 253 15.13 25.56 4.45
C LYS A 253 16.24 26.60 4.35
N THR A 254 16.82 27.00 5.47
CA THR A 254 17.92 27.98 5.50
C THR A 254 19.29 27.34 5.30
N LEU A 255 19.44 26.04 5.61
CA LEU A 255 20.69 25.28 5.47
C LEU A 255 20.82 24.56 4.11
N GLY A 256 19.68 24.30 3.43
CA GLY A 256 19.63 23.68 2.11
C GLY A 256 19.58 24.66 0.93
N ALA A 257 19.80 25.95 1.18
CA ALA A 257 19.99 27.01 0.17
C ALA A 257 21.46 27.44 0.15
#